data_AF-A0A9R1UBZ4-F1
#
_entry.id   AF-A0A9R1UBZ4-F1
#
_cell.length_a   1.000
_cell.length_b   1.000
_cell.length_c   1.000
_cell.angle_alpha   90.00
_cell.angle_beta   90.00
_cell.angle_gamma   90.00
#
_symmetry.space_group_name_H-M   'P 1'
#
loop_
_entity.id
_entity.type
_entity.pdbx_description
1 polymer ?
#
loop_
_entity_poly.entity_id
_entity_poly.type
_entity_poly.pdbx_seq_one_letter_code
_entity_poly.pdbx_strand_id
1 'polypeptide(L)'
;MEVVNFETSICDGLEDEIIGKGIIEHGLPKEEFPKHCPIKANANWEIDNWVFPSDKVPPGIPDGPAEGVLTLYEEGKPPVVTVSAKGKLTHKLPGMGR
;
A
#
# COMPACT_ATOMS: atom_id res chain seq x y z
N MET A 1 -3.53 15.44 -14.33
CA MET A 1 -2.87 14.60 -13.31
C MET A 1 -3.73 14.72 -12.08
N GLU A 2 -4.59 13.74 -11.82
CA GLU A 2 -5.36 13.71 -10.58
C GLU A 2 -4.44 13.19 -9.49
N VAL A 3 -4.34 13.95 -8.40
CA VAL A 3 -3.58 13.57 -7.21
C VAL A 3 -4.61 13.11 -6.19
N VAL A 4 -4.63 11.80 -5.92
CA VAL A 4 -5.44 11.25 -4.84
C VAL A 4 -4.59 11.31 -3.57
N ASN A 5 -5.00 12.12 -2.61
CA ASN A 5 -4.37 12.16 -1.29
C ASN A 5 -5.15 11.24 -0.36
N PHE A 6 -4.45 10.30 0.27
CA PHE A 6 -4.98 9.42 1.29
C PHE A 6 -4.10 9.52 2.54
N GLU A 7 -4.72 9.78 3.68
CA GLU A 7 -4.06 9.87 4.96
C GLU A 7 -4.83 9.00 5.96
N THR A 8 -4.11 8.14 6.66
CA THR A 8 -4.65 7.27 7.70
C THR A 8 -3.56 6.92 8.71
N SER A 9 -3.94 6.48 9.90
CA SER A 9 -2.97 5.93 10.84
C SER A 9 -2.50 4.55 10.36
N ILE A 10 -1.28 4.15 10.70
CA ILE A 10 -0.77 2.81 10.36
C ILE A 10 -1.67 1.73 10.96
N CYS A 11 -2.22 1.96 12.16
CA CYS A 11 -3.10 1.01 12.83
C CYS A 11 -4.40 0.80 12.04
N ASP A 12 -5.06 1.88 11.64
CA ASP A 12 -6.28 1.80 10.83
C ASP A 12 -5.98 1.21 9.44
N GLY A 13 -4.81 1.55 8.88
CA GLY A 13 -4.34 1.02 7.61
C GLY A 13 -4.10 -0.50 7.62
N LEU A 14 -3.72 -1.10 8.76
CA LEU A 14 -3.57 -2.55 8.90
C LEU A 14 -4.93 -3.27 9.02
N GLU A 15 -5.95 -2.58 9.52
CA GLU A 15 -7.31 -3.12 9.63
C GLU A 15 -8.13 -2.94 8.34
N ASP A 16 -7.61 -2.18 7.37
CA ASP A 16 -8.26 -1.97 6.07
C ASP A 16 -8.38 -3.28 5.28
N GLU A 17 -9.62 -3.63 4.90
CA GLU A 17 -9.92 -4.90 4.22
C GLU A 17 -9.35 -4.99 2.79
N ILE A 18 -8.86 -3.89 2.22
CA ILE A 18 -8.39 -3.78 0.84
C ILE A 18 -6.86 -3.67 0.82
N ILE A 19 -6.33 -2.56 1.33
CA ILE A 19 -4.90 -2.24 1.38
C ILE A 19 -4.22 -3.02 2.50
N GLY A 20 -4.79 -2.94 3.71
CA GLY A 20 -4.21 -3.54 4.92
C GLY A 20 -4.05 -5.04 4.81
N LYS A 21 -5.11 -5.73 4.40
CA LYS A 21 -5.09 -7.17 4.18
C LYS A 21 -4.04 -7.58 3.13
N GLY A 22 -3.98 -6.87 2.01
CA GLY A 22 -2.99 -7.15 0.94
C GLY A 22 -1.56 -7.00 1.43
N ILE A 23 -1.29 -5.93 2.17
CA ILE A 23 0.01 -5.66 2.81
C ILE A 23 0.37 -6.75 3.82
N ILE A 24 -0.55 -7.14 4.71
CA ILE A 24 -0.33 -8.17 5.73
C ILE A 24 -0.05 -9.54 5.09
N GLU A 25 -0.82 -9.91 4.06
CA GLU A 25 -0.66 -11.20 3.38
C GLU A 25 0.69 -11.34 2.67
N HIS A 26 1.24 -10.23 2.17
CA HIS A 26 2.53 -10.19 1.45
C HIS A 26 3.70 -9.73 2.33
N GLY A 27 3.42 -9.46 3.60
CA GLY A 27 4.39 -9.01 4.58
C GLY A 27 5.38 -10.10 5.00
N LEU A 28 6.65 -9.72 5.11
CA LEU A 28 7.77 -10.54 5.56
C LEU A 28 8.48 -9.87 6.75
N PRO A 29 8.90 -10.65 7.77
CA PRO A 29 8.71 -12.09 7.93
C PRO A 29 7.25 -12.44 8.26
N LYS A 30 6.65 -13.47 7.62
CA LYS A 30 5.21 -13.82 7.74
C LYS A 30 4.68 -13.91 9.18
N GLU A 31 5.49 -14.41 10.11
CA GLU A 31 5.10 -14.61 11.51
C GLU A 31 5.33 -13.37 12.38
N GLU A 32 6.18 -12.45 11.92
CA GLU A 32 6.59 -11.24 12.66
C GLU A 32 6.05 -9.95 12.06
N PHE A 33 5.50 -10.01 10.85
CA PHE A 33 4.92 -8.86 10.18
C PHE A 33 3.71 -8.35 10.99
N PRO A 34 3.63 -7.04 11.24
CA PRO A 34 2.59 -6.48 12.09
C PRO A 34 1.21 -6.68 11.46
N LYS A 35 0.32 -7.34 12.20
CA LYS A 35 -1.09 -7.53 11.81
C LYS A 35 -2.01 -6.58 12.55
N HIS A 36 -1.57 -6.13 13.72
CA HIS A 36 -2.31 -5.24 14.62
C HIS A 36 -1.32 -4.33 15.33
N CYS A 37 -1.83 -3.21 15.84
CA CYS A 37 -1.09 -2.39 16.78
C CYS A 37 -1.09 -3.00 18.19
N PRO A 38 -0.09 -2.70 19.04
CA PRO A 38 1.07 -1.84 18.76
C PRO A 38 2.13 -2.53 17.89
N ILE A 39 2.77 -1.74 17.04
CA ILE A 39 3.82 -2.20 16.13
C ILE A 39 5.17 -2.24 16.87
N LYS A 40 5.92 -3.35 16.71
CA LYS A 40 7.21 -3.54 17.39
C LYS A 40 8.29 -2.64 16.80
N ALA A 41 8.89 -1.77 17.61
CA ALA A 41 10.00 -0.93 17.19
C ALA A 41 11.25 -1.75 16.80
N ASN A 42 12.09 -1.18 15.93
CA ASN A 42 13.39 -1.73 15.50
C ASN A 42 13.33 -3.11 14.80
N ALA A 43 12.22 -3.41 14.14
CA ALA A 43 12.11 -4.57 13.26
C ALA A 43 12.19 -4.13 11.79
N ASN A 44 12.75 -4.99 10.95
CA ASN A 44 12.78 -4.79 9.50
C ASN A 44 11.66 -5.62 8.88
N TRP A 45 10.73 -4.95 8.22
CA TRP A 45 9.65 -5.60 7.48
C TRP A 45 9.73 -5.24 6.00
N GLU A 46 9.28 -6.18 5.18
CA GLU A 46 9.22 -6.03 3.74
C GLU A 46 7.85 -6.46 3.25
N ILE A 47 7.38 -5.83 2.17
CA ILE A 47 6.17 -6.25 1.45
C ILE A 47 6.65 -6.60 0.05
N ASP A 48 6.54 -7.86 -0.33
CA ASP A 48 7.06 -8.34 -1.61
C ASP A 48 5.93 -8.83 -2.53
N ASN A 49 6.07 -8.54 -3.83
CA ASN A 49 5.17 -8.98 -4.90
C ASN A 49 3.67 -8.67 -4.70
N TRP A 50 3.32 -7.65 -3.90
CA TRP A 50 1.92 -7.25 -3.73
C TRP A 50 1.36 -6.56 -4.97
N VAL A 51 0.23 -7.07 -5.48
CA VAL A 51 -0.53 -6.48 -6.59
C VAL A 51 -1.81 -5.87 -6.06
N PHE A 52 -1.99 -4.56 -6.26
CA PHE A 52 -3.20 -3.87 -5.85
C PHE A 52 -4.40 -4.35 -6.68
N PRO A 53 -5.54 -4.73 -6.06
CA PRO A 53 -6.71 -5.21 -6.79
C PRO A 53 -7.28 -4.13 -7.71
N SER A 54 -7.38 -4.41 -9.01
CA SER A 54 -7.79 -3.44 -10.02
C SER A 54 -9.26 -3.00 -9.88
N ASP A 55 -10.12 -3.83 -9.29
CA ASP A 55 -11.52 -3.54 -8.98
C ASP A 55 -11.70 -2.60 -7.78
N LYS A 56 -10.63 -2.35 -7.02
CA LYS A 56 -10.59 -1.44 -5.87
C LYS A 56 -9.98 -0.08 -6.20
N VAL A 57 -9.53 0.11 -7.44
CA VAL A 57 -9.08 1.40 -7.94
C VAL A 57 -10.30 2.31 -8.08
N PRO A 58 -10.31 3.52 -7.49
CA PRO A 58 -11.41 4.46 -7.64
C PRO A 58 -11.78 4.69 -9.11
N PRO A 59 -13.09 4.71 -9.45
CA PRO A 59 -13.52 4.94 -10.82
C PRO A 59 -13.08 6.33 -11.29
N GLY A 60 -12.54 6.42 -12.50
CA GLY A 60 -12.05 7.66 -13.09
C GLY A 60 -10.54 7.76 -13.23
N ILE A 61 -9.78 6.89 -12.53
CA ILE A 61 -8.33 6.82 -12.70
C ILE A 61 -8.02 6.16 -14.06
N PRO A 62 -7.24 6.78 -14.95
CA PRO A 62 -6.92 6.20 -16.25
C PRO A 62 -5.81 5.15 -16.18
N ASP A 63 -5.83 4.19 -17.11
CA ASP A 63 -4.67 3.34 -17.39
C ASP A 63 -3.47 4.19 -17.77
N GLY A 64 -2.29 3.87 -17.22
CA GLY A 64 -1.08 4.62 -17.56
C GLY A 64 0.04 4.51 -16.53
N PRO A 65 1.14 5.24 -16.75
CA PRO A 65 2.19 5.39 -15.74
C PRO A 65 1.61 5.98 -14.45
N ALA A 66 1.98 5.40 -13.31
CA ALA A 66 1.58 5.86 -11.99
C ALA A 66 2.83 6.09 -11.14
N GLU A 67 2.82 7.17 -10.37
CA GLU A 67 3.82 7.43 -9.35
C GLU A 67 3.10 7.60 -8.02
N GLY A 68 3.62 6.98 -6.97
CA GLY A 68 3.08 7.06 -5.62
C GLY A 68 4.16 7.47 -4.65
N VAL A 69 3.81 8.29 -3.67
CA VAL A 69 4.67 8.62 -2.54
C VAL A 69 3.90 8.28 -1.28
N LEU A 70 4.45 7.38 -0.47
CA LEU A 70 3.95 7.04 0.85
C LEU A 70 4.90 7.62 1.88
N THR A 71 4.35 8.37 2.83
CA THR A 71 5.12 8.95 3.94
C THR A 71 4.57 8.44 5.26
N LEU A 72 5.45 8.00 6.15
CA LEU A 72 5.12 7.60 7.51
C LEU A 72 5.72 8.65 8.44
N TYR A 73 4.88 9.28 9.25
CA TYR A 73 5.27 10.38 10.12
C TYR A 73 4.47 10.35 11.43
N GLU A 74 5.00 11.00 12.45
CA GLU A 74 4.25 11.34 13.66
C GLU A 74 3.77 12.79 13.56
N GLU A 75 2.57 13.09 14.06
CA GLU A 75 2.00 14.43 13.97
C GLU A 75 2.95 15.50 14.53
N GLY A 76 3.19 16.56 13.76
CA GLY A 76 4.11 17.63 14.11
C GLY A 76 5.60 17.29 14.00
N LYS A 77 5.97 16.09 13.52
CA LYS A 77 7.36 15.67 13.28
C LYS A 77 7.62 15.47 11.78
N PRO A 78 8.89 15.61 11.33
CA PRO A 78 9.26 15.25 9.96
C PRO A 78 9.03 13.74 9.69
N PRO A 79 8.79 13.34 8.43
CA PRO A 79 8.61 11.94 8.08
C PRO A 79 9.76 11.05 8.50
N VAL A 80 9.41 9.91 9.08
CA VAL A 80 10.35 8.86 9.51
C VAL A 80 10.71 7.95 8.34
N VAL A 81 9.75 7.72 7.43
CA VAL A 81 9.95 6.93 6.20
C VAL A 81 9.27 7.65 5.04
N THR A 82 9.97 7.71 3.90
CA THR A 82 9.40 8.15 2.62
C THR A 82 9.67 7.08 1.58
N VAL A 83 8.61 6.48 1.04
CA VAL A 83 8.67 5.47 -0.01
C VAL A 83 8.14 6.08 -1.30
N SER A 84 8.95 6.11 -2.35
CA SER A 84 8.51 6.48 -3.69
C SER A 84 8.38 5.24 -4.57
N ALA A 85 7.21 5.03 -5.16
CA ALA A 85 6.93 3.95 -6.09
C ALA A 85 6.65 4.52 -7.48
N LYS A 86 7.13 3.83 -8.52
CA LYS A 86 6.79 4.09 -9.92
C LYS A 86 6.31 2.81 -10.56
N GLY A 87 5.21 2.87 -11.28
CA GLY A 87 4.58 1.69 -11.86
C GLY A 87 3.63 2.03 -12.99
N LYS A 88 2.74 1.09 -13.28
CA LYS A 88 1.70 1.26 -14.29
C LYS A 88 0.37 0.79 -13.71
N LEU A 89 -0.64 1.62 -13.82
CA LEU A 89 -2.02 1.27 -13.51
C LEU A 89 -2.64 0.62 -14.75
N THR A 90 -3.22 -0.58 -14.57
CA THR A 90 -3.91 -1.31 -15.63
C THR A 90 -5.21 -1.89 -15.10
N HIS A 91 -6.34 -1.50 -15.68
CA HIS A 91 -7.68 -1.98 -15.35
C HIS A 91 -8.02 -3.33 -15.99
N LYS A 92 -7.08 -3.98 -16.70
CA LYS A 92 -7.31 -5.31 -17.32
C LYS A 92 -7.28 -6.44 -16.28
N LEU A 93 -8.31 -7.29 -16.30
CA LEU A 93 -8.34 -8.60 -15.64
C LEU A 93 -7.20 -9.50 -16.18
N PRO A 94 -6.51 -10.27 -15.33
CA PRO A 94 -5.61 -11.33 -15.80
C PRO A 94 -6.49 -12.44 -16.42
N GLY A 95 -6.50 -12.52 -17.74
CA GLY A 95 -7.14 -13.60 -18.47
C GLY A 95 -8.25 -13.15 -19.44
N MET A 96 -7.85 -12.75 -20.64
CA MET A 96 -8.62 -13.04 -21.86
C MET A 96 -7.66 -13.01 -23.05
N GLY A 97 -6.91 -14.10 -23.20
CA GLY A 97 -6.22 -14.47 -24.43
C GLY A 97 -6.62 -15.92 -24.73
N ARG A 98 -7.28 -16.13 -25.87
CA ARG A 98 -7.55 -17.44 -26.45
C ARG A 98 -6.26 -18.16 -26.81
#